data_AF-A0A1L9VX72-F1
#
_entry.id   AF-A0A1L9VX72-F1
#
_cell.length_a   1.000
_cell.length_b   1.000
_cell.length_c   1.000
_cell.angle_alpha   90.00
_cell.angle_beta   90.00
_cell.angle_gamma   90.00
#
_symmetry.space_group_name_H-M   'P 1'
#
loop_
_entity.id
_entity.type
_entity.pdbx_description
1 polymer ?
#
loop_
_entity_poly.entity_id
_entity_poly.type
_entity_poly.pdbx_seq_one_letter_code
_entity_poly.pdbx_strand_id
1 'polypeptide(L)'
;MSPNLFLCLRTVLCPVYWFQRGERINGSIHREEHWESPVPGIYKYIPGRGWHLIYRDGNKYDEKVPVPLIYCRILHRYIFEYEMEERCRWYYVSLEEGAAPVRRLFFRLDDGYTWVAGWDAKGCFLPGPYVKWSFDTEANTMRRVYEPESSNVSRCSSIVPSKLN
;
A
#
# COMPACT_ATOMS: atom_id res chain seq x y z
N MET A 1 20.70 25.74 10.54
CA MET A 1 19.74 24.62 10.54
C MET A 1 20.38 23.44 9.85
N SER A 2 20.89 22.46 10.59
CA SER A 2 21.40 21.23 10.00
C SER A 2 20.20 20.34 9.64
N PRO A 3 20.08 19.88 8.39
CA PRO A 3 19.04 18.91 8.05
C PRO A 3 19.34 17.62 8.81
N ASN A 4 18.32 17.07 9.45
CA ASN A 4 18.45 15.82 10.22
C ASN A 4 18.79 14.68 9.24
N LEU A 5 20.06 14.23 9.27
CA LEU A 5 20.62 13.25 8.34
C LEU A 5 19.81 11.93 8.32
N PHE A 6 19.20 11.58 9.45
CA PHE A 6 18.34 10.41 9.60
C PHE A 6 17.08 10.51 8.72
N LEU A 7 16.49 11.71 8.62
CA LEU A 7 15.33 11.96 7.76
C LEU A 7 15.71 11.90 6.27
N CYS A 8 16.90 12.37 5.89
CA CYS A 8 17.39 12.29 4.51
C CYS A 8 17.72 10.85 4.09
N LEU A 9 18.22 10.00 5.00
CA LEU A 9 18.48 8.60 4.69
C LEU A 9 17.18 7.79 4.56
N ARG A 10 16.17 8.09 5.40
CA ARG A 10 14.85 7.43 5.34
C ARG A 10 14.12 7.71 4.02
N THR A 11 14.22 8.93 3.49
CA THR A 11 13.55 9.32 2.24
C THR A 11 14.17 8.71 0.98
N VAL A 12 15.47 8.39 0.99
CA VAL A 12 16.16 7.86 -0.20
C VAL A 12 15.99 6.33 -0.34
N LEU A 13 15.72 5.62 0.77
CA LEU A 13 15.69 4.15 0.79
C LEU A 13 14.28 3.54 0.73
N CYS A 14 13.24 4.32 0.99
CA CYS A 14 11.84 3.87 0.98
C CYS A 14 11.00 4.67 -0.03
N PRO A 15 10.67 4.09 -1.21
CA PRO A 15 9.75 4.68 -2.19
C PRO A 15 8.35 4.99 -1.63
N VAL A 16 8.04 4.43 -0.46
CA VAL A 16 6.82 4.71 0.31
C VAL A 16 6.66 6.21 0.57
N TYR A 17 7.74 6.98 0.69
CA TYR A 17 7.68 8.43 0.88
C TYR A 17 7.34 9.21 -0.40
N TRP A 18 7.34 8.55 -1.57
CA TRP A 18 6.86 9.11 -2.84
C TRP A 18 5.37 8.89 -3.07
N PHE A 19 4.64 8.25 -2.15
CA PHE A 19 3.20 8.44 -2.15
C PHE A 19 2.94 9.93 -2.01
N GLN A 20 2.37 10.49 -3.07
CA GLN A 20 1.95 11.87 -3.14
C GLN A 20 1.23 12.18 -1.84
N ARG A 21 1.88 12.93 -0.94
CA ARG A 21 1.21 13.62 0.15
C ARG A 21 0.00 14.26 -0.52
N GLY A 22 -1.19 13.77 -0.15
CA GLY A 22 -2.43 14.02 -0.86
C GLY A 22 -2.60 15.51 -1.13
N GLU A 23 -3.40 15.83 -2.15
CA GLU A 23 -3.76 17.18 -2.61
C GLU A 23 -3.38 18.26 -1.59
N ARG A 24 -2.50 19.17 -2.00
CA ARG A 24 -2.21 20.38 -1.23
C ARG A 24 -3.55 21.08 -1.02
N ILE A 25 -4.19 20.81 0.12
CA ILE A 25 -5.33 21.57 0.58
C ILE A 25 -4.75 22.95 0.83
N ASN A 26 -4.95 23.86 -0.13
CA ASN A 26 -4.57 25.25 -0.01
C ASN A 26 -5.43 25.87 1.09
N GLY A 27 -4.94 25.80 2.33
CA GLY A 27 -5.61 26.37 3.49
C GLY A 27 -4.95 25.95 4.80
N SER A 28 -5.01 26.83 5.79
CA SER A 28 -4.65 26.60 7.19
C SER A 28 -5.63 25.66 7.92
N ILE A 29 -6.30 24.77 7.19
CA ILE A 29 -7.42 23.99 7.70
C ILE A 29 -6.85 22.86 8.55
N HIS A 30 -6.75 23.12 9.85
CA HIS A 30 -6.70 22.08 10.87
C HIS A 30 -8.08 21.42 10.91
N ARG A 31 -8.18 20.22 10.33
CA ARG A 31 -9.40 19.41 10.38
C ARG A 31 -9.18 18.26 11.34
N GLU A 32 -10.09 18.12 12.30
CA GLU A 32 -10.10 17.00 13.24
C GLU A 32 -11.36 16.17 12.97
N GLU A 33 -11.19 14.86 12.88
CA GLU A 33 -12.27 13.91 12.57
C GLU A 33 -12.13 12.68 13.46
N HIS A 34 -13.27 12.15 13.90
CA HIS A 34 -13.30 10.84 14.54
C HIS A 34 -13.49 9.76 13.47
N TRP A 35 -12.61 8.76 13.44
CA TRP A 35 -12.71 7.61 12.54
C TRP A 35 -12.74 6.32 13.34
N GLU A 36 -13.46 5.32 12.83
CA GLU A 36 -13.51 3.96 13.39
C GLU A 36 -12.36 3.06 12.90
N SER A 37 -11.70 3.44 11.81
CA SER A 37 -10.66 2.65 11.13
C SER A 37 -9.53 3.56 10.65
N PRO A 38 -8.24 3.14 10.71
CA PRO A 38 -7.75 1.82 11.11
C PRO A 38 -7.84 1.49 12.60
N VAL A 39 -7.93 2.51 13.47
CA VAL A 39 -8.17 2.35 14.91
C VAL A 39 -9.18 3.42 15.34
N PRO A 40 -10.19 3.08 16.15
CA PRO A 40 -11.14 4.07 16.66
C PRO A 40 -10.43 5.21 17.41
N GLY A 41 -10.68 6.45 16.99
CA GLY A 41 -10.02 7.60 17.59
C GLY A 41 -10.19 8.91 16.82
N ILE A 42 -9.56 9.97 17.33
CA ILE A 42 -9.53 11.29 16.72
C ILE A 42 -8.26 11.44 15.89
N TYR A 43 -8.47 11.84 14.65
CA TYR A 43 -7.48 12.08 13.62
C TYR A 43 -7.43 13.55 13.27
N LYS A 44 -6.22 14.06 13.06
CA LYS A 44 -5.97 15.45 12.69
C LYS A 44 -5.25 15.52 11.36
N TYR A 45 -5.78 16.30 10.43
CA TYR A 45 -5.05 16.67 9.22
C TYR A 45 -4.06 17.79 9.54
N ILE A 46 -2.78 17.52 9.26
CA ILE A 46 -1.69 18.47 9.40
C ILE A 46 -1.25 18.90 8.00
N PRO A 47 -1.39 20.19 7.62
CA PRO A 47 -0.98 20.69 6.31
C PRO A 47 0.46 20.30 5.97
N GLY A 48 0.67 19.74 4.78
CA GLY A 48 1.98 19.29 4.30
C GLY A 48 2.50 17.99 4.95
N ARG A 49 1.81 17.41 5.93
CA ARG A 49 2.13 16.09 6.50
C ARG A 49 1.04 15.05 6.30
N GLY A 50 -0.22 15.45 6.18
CA GLY A 50 -1.36 14.53 6.00
C GLY A 50 -2.07 14.19 7.32
N TRP A 51 -2.82 13.09 7.32
CA TRP A 51 -3.60 12.63 8.47
C TRP A 51 -2.71 12.00 9.55
N HIS A 52 -2.98 12.34 10.81
CA HIS A 52 -2.30 11.77 11.98
C HIS A 52 -3.32 11.38 13.03
N LEU A 53 -3.13 10.24 13.68
CA LEU A 53 -3.87 9.87 14.88
C LEU A 53 -3.32 10.66 16.07
N ILE A 54 -4.20 11.39 16.77
CA ILE A 54 -3.84 12.20 17.95
C ILE A 54 -4.41 11.63 19.24
N TYR A 55 -5.53 10.90 19.14
CA TYR A 55 -6.21 10.32 20.30
C TYR A 55 -6.82 8.98 19.90
N ARG A 56 -6.65 7.94 20.74
CA ARG A 56 -7.29 6.63 20.57
C ARG A 56 -8.45 6.51 21.54
N ASP A 57 -9.57 5.97 21.08
CA ASP A 57 -10.71 5.73 21.95
C ASP A 57 -10.35 4.73 23.06
N GLY A 58 -10.81 5.01 24.28
CA GLY A 58 -10.48 4.21 25.46
C GLY A 58 -9.09 4.49 26.05
N ASN A 59 -8.28 5.35 25.43
CA ASN A 59 -7.02 5.79 26.04
C ASN A 59 -7.29 6.90 27.07
N LYS A 60 -6.63 6.84 28.24
CA LYS A 60 -6.78 7.85 29.29
C LYS A 60 -6.06 9.16 28.98
N TYR A 61 -5.13 9.12 28.01
CA TYR A 61 -4.29 10.25 27.63
C TYR A 61 -4.17 10.35 26.12
N ASP A 62 -3.91 11.56 25.63
CA ASP A 62 -3.57 11.82 24.24
C ASP A 62 -2.30 11.07 23.83
N GLU A 63 -2.20 10.78 22.54
CA GLU A 63 -1.01 10.15 22.00
C GLU A 63 0.16 11.14 22.08
N LYS A 64 1.22 10.78 22.81
CA LYS A 64 2.39 11.67 23.03
C LYS A 64 3.04 12.13 21.74
N VAL A 65 2.96 11.31 20.70
CA VAL A 65 3.48 11.60 19.36
C VAL A 65 2.40 11.26 18.35
N PRO A 66 1.88 12.23 17.57
CA PRO A 66 0.90 11.96 16.54
C PRO A 66 1.40 10.90 15.55
N VAL A 67 0.61 9.86 15.32
CA VAL A 67 1.02 8.73 14.47
C VAL A 67 0.56 9.00 13.04
N PRO A 68 1.47 9.09 12.05
CA PRO A 68 1.11 9.43 10.68
C PRO A 68 0.38 8.31 9.95
N LEU A 69 -0.56 8.69 9.07
CA LEU A 69 -1.32 7.81 8.20
C LEU A 69 -1.03 8.11 6.74
N ILE A 70 -1.04 7.04 5.94
CA ILE A 70 -0.83 7.08 4.50
C ILE A 70 -1.97 6.34 3.83
N TYR A 71 -2.48 6.91 2.74
CA TYR A 71 -3.44 6.20 1.89
C TYR A 71 -2.70 5.13 1.08
N CYS A 72 -2.94 3.86 1.38
CA CYS A 72 -2.34 2.75 0.65
C CYS A 72 -3.11 2.52 -0.65
N ARG A 73 -2.45 2.74 -1.80
CA ARG A 73 -3.05 2.53 -3.13
C ARG A 73 -3.30 1.06 -3.48
N ILE A 74 -2.66 0.12 -2.79
CA ILE A 74 -2.84 -1.32 -3.01
C ILE A 74 -4.07 -1.83 -2.25
N LEU A 75 -4.21 -1.43 -0.98
CA LEU A 75 -5.36 -1.81 -0.14
C LEU A 75 -6.56 -0.86 -0.28
N HIS A 76 -6.39 0.25 -0.99
CA HIS A 76 -7.40 1.31 -1.15
C HIS A 76 -7.94 1.89 0.16
N ARG A 77 -7.14 1.91 1.23
CA ARG A 77 -7.51 2.45 2.55
C ARG A 77 -6.34 3.14 3.24
N TYR A 78 -6.65 3.95 4.25
CA TYR A 78 -5.62 4.51 5.13
C TYR A 78 -5.05 3.43 6.05
N ILE A 79 -3.73 3.40 6.16
CA ILE A 79 -2.97 2.59 7.12
C ILE A 79 -1.92 3.47 7.78
N PHE A 80 -1.33 3.01 8.88
CA PHE A 80 -0.26 3.76 9.52
C PHE A 80 1.04 3.70 8.69
N GLU A 81 1.87 4.74 8.80
CA GLU A 81 3.18 4.79 8.13
C GLU A 81 4.06 3.60 8.53
N TYR A 82 4.13 3.26 9.82
CA TYR A 82 4.93 2.13 10.29
C TYR A 82 4.43 0.79 9.71
N GLU A 83 3.11 0.62 9.58
CA GLU A 83 2.51 -0.59 9.02
C GLU A 83 2.85 -0.72 7.52
N MET A 84 2.84 0.41 6.80
CA MET A 84 3.28 0.46 5.41
C MET A 84 4.75 0.06 5.27
N GLU A 85 5.63 0.53 6.16
CA GLU A 85 7.05 0.17 6.19
C GLU A 85 7.26 -1.33 6.49
N GLU A 86 6.56 -1.89 7.48
CA GLU A 86 6.66 -3.31 7.85
C GLU A 86 6.21 -4.26 6.74
N ARG A 87 5.21 -3.83 5.95
CA ARG A 87 4.66 -4.59 4.83
C ARG A 87 5.51 -4.48 3.57
N CYS A 88 6.41 -3.51 3.47
CA CYS A 88 7.22 -3.27 2.27
C CYS A 88 8.60 -3.94 2.36
N ARG A 89 8.94 -4.79 1.38
CA ARG A 89 10.27 -5.42 1.31
C ARG A 89 10.80 -5.52 -0.11
N TRP A 90 12.09 -5.23 -0.26
CA TRP A 90 12.79 -5.33 -1.53
C TRP A 90 13.23 -6.77 -1.81
N TYR A 91 12.91 -7.29 -2.99
CA TYR A 91 13.39 -8.59 -3.46
C TYR A 91 13.87 -8.50 -4.92
N TYR A 92 14.83 -9.35 -5.26
CA TYR A 92 15.25 -9.59 -6.63
C TYR A 92 14.44 -10.75 -7.19
N VAL A 93 13.85 -10.57 -8.36
CA VAL A 93 13.02 -11.59 -9.02
C VAL A 93 13.37 -11.72 -10.49
N SER A 94 13.43 -12.96 -10.97
CA SER A 94 13.48 -13.25 -12.40
C SER A 94 12.05 -13.32 -12.94
N LEU A 95 11.72 -12.43 -13.87
CA LEU A 95 10.35 -12.32 -14.40
C LEU A 95 10.07 -13.31 -15.53
N GLU A 96 11.12 -13.68 -16.25
CA GLU A 96 11.12 -14.59 -17.39
C GLU A 96 12.29 -15.56 -17.23
N GLU A 97 12.14 -16.76 -17.76
CA GLU A 97 13.22 -17.77 -17.75
C GLU A 97 14.42 -17.23 -18.55
N GLY A 98 15.58 -17.12 -17.89
CA GLY A 98 16.81 -16.59 -18.49
C GLY A 98 16.96 -15.07 -18.44
N ALA A 99 15.96 -14.32 -17.97
CA ALA A 99 16.09 -12.87 -17.80
C ALA A 99 16.93 -12.52 -16.56
N ALA A 100 17.67 -11.41 -16.65
CA ALA A 100 18.42 -10.87 -15.52
C ALA A 100 17.45 -10.55 -14.35
N PRO A 101 17.85 -10.85 -13.10
CA PRO A 101 17.00 -10.59 -11.94
C PRO A 101 16.76 -9.09 -11.77
N VAL A 102 15.49 -8.70 -11.66
CA VAL A 102 15.07 -7.31 -11.47
C VAL A 102 14.67 -7.09 -10.03
N ARG A 103 15.16 -5.99 -9.43
CA ARG A 103 14.76 -5.58 -8.09
C ARG A 103 13.35 -4.97 -8.11
N ARG A 104 12.46 -5.41 -7.21
CA ARG A 104 11.12 -4.83 -7.02
C ARG A 104 10.79 -4.66 -5.55
N LEU A 105 9.95 -3.67 -5.24
CA LEU A 105 9.41 -3.50 -3.89
C LEU A 105 8.08 -4.26 -3.80
N PHE A 106 8.04 -5.22 -2.89
CA PHE A 106 6.86 -6.02 -2.61
C PHE A 106 6.11 -5.47 -1.41
N PHE A 107 4.80 -5.58 -1.44
CA PHE A 107 3.89 -5.24 -0.37
C PHE A 107 3.15 -6.50 0.11
N ARG A 108 3.15 -6.74 1.42
CA ARG A 108 2.43 -7.85 2.05
C ARG A 108 0.96 -7.51 2.30
N LEU A 109 0.07 -8.34 1.79
CA LEU A 109 -1.37 -8.21 1.95
C LEU A 109 -1.83 -8.54 3.38
N ASP A 110 -3.11 -8.29 3.66
CA ASP A 110 -3.72 -8.48 4.98
C ASP A 110 -3.74 -9.95 5.45
N ASP A 111 -3.65 -10.90 4.53
CA ASP A 111 -3.60 -12.32 4.84
C ASP A 111 -2.28 -12.73 5.52
N GLY A 112 -1.27 -11.86 5.50
CA GLY A 112 0.00 -12.05 6.20
C GLY A 112 1.01 -12.94 5.46
N TYR A 113 0.66 -13.51 4.31
CA TYR A 113 1.55 -14.41 3.55
C TYR A 113 1.60 -14.10 2.04
N THR A 114 0.58 -13.46 1.48
CA THR A 114 0.58 -13.06 0.07
C THR A 114 1.26 -11.71 -0.10
N TRP A 115 2.06 -11.61 -1.16
CA TRP A 115 2.77 -10.40 -1.55
C TRP A 115 2.37 -9.96 -2.95
N VAL A 116 2.51 -8.67 -3.22
CA VAL A 116 2.33 -8.09 -4.55
C VAL A 116 3.49 -7.16 -4.88
N ALA A 117 3.92 -7.13 -6.14
CA ALA A 117 4.93 -6.18 -6.58
C ALA A 117 4.28 -4.82 -6.81
N GLY A 118 4.47 -3.88 -5.87
CA GLY A 118 3.83 -2.56 -5.90
C GLY A 118 4.70 -1.47 -6.55
N TRP A 119 6.02 -1.66 -6.65
CA TRP A 119 6.92 -0.67 -7.26
C TRP A 119 8.05 -1.35 -8.03
N ASP A 120 8.53 -0.65 -9.06
CA ASP A 120 9.68 -1.05 -9.85
C ASP A 120 11.03 -0.78 -9.13
N ALA A 121 12.13 -1.08 -9.80
CA ALA A 121 13.49 -0.86 -9.29
C ALA A 121 13.82 0.63 -9.05
N LYS A 122 13.11 1.55 -9.72
CA LYS A 122 13.27 3.00 -9.58
C LYS A 122 12.39 3.56 -8.45
N GLY A 123 11.52 2.74 -7.86
CA GLY A 123 10.54 3.16 -6.87
C GLY A 123 9.29 3.80 -7.47
N CYS A 124 9.05 3.65 -8.77
CA CYS A 124 7.81 4.06 -9.40
C CYS A 124 6.70 3.06 -9.07
N PHE A 125 5.53 3.57 -8.65
CA PHE A 125 4.38 2.74 -8.32
C PHE A 125 3.84 2.01 -9.56
N LEU A 126 3.63 0.71 -9.42
CA LEU A 126 3.03 -0.15 -10.43
C LEU A 126 1.51 -0.21 -10.20
N PRO A 127 0.67 0.33 -11.09
CA PRO A 127 -0.77 0.16 -10.99
C PRO A 127 -1.15 -1.30 -11.27
N GLY A 128 -2.22 -1.77 -10.63
CA GLY A 128 -2.75 -3.12 -10.84
C GLY A 128 -3.28 -3.35 -12.27
N PRO A 129 -3.64 -4.60 -12.62
CA PRO A 129 -3.88 -5.75 -11.72
C PRO A 129 -2.59 -6.35 -11.12
N TYR A 130 -2.65 -6.75 -9.86
CA TYR A 130 -1.49 -7.30 -9.14
C TYR A 130 -1.41 -8.81 -9.27
N VAL A 131 -0.26 -9.30 -9.75
CA VAL A 131 0.10 -10.73 -9.64
C VAL A 131 0.45 -11.05 -8.19
N LYS A 132 -0.09 -12.15 -7.67
CA LYS A 132 0.20 -12.64 -6.32
C LYS A 132 1.53 -13.39 -6.28
N TRP A 133 2.27 -13.18 -5.20
CA TRP A 133 3.54 -13.82 -4.92
C TRP A 133 3.53 -14.42 -3.52
N SER A 134 4.25 -15.51 -3.34
CA SER A 134 4.57 -16.08 -2.04
C SER A 134 6.08 -15.94 -1.82
N PHE A 135 6.46 -15.69 -0.57
CA PHE A 135 7.86 -15.70 -0.18
C PHE A 135 8.25 -17.12 0.19
N ASP A 136 9.20 -17.70 -0.55
CA ASP A 136 9.79 -18.99 -0.21
C ASP A 136 10.93 -18.77 0.79
N THR A 137 10.74 -19.25 2.00
CA THR A 137 11.72 -19.15 3.09
C THR A 137 12.97 -19.99 2.85
N GLU A 138 12.87 -21.10 2.11
CA GLU A 138 14.00 -21.99 1.87
C GLU A 138 14.94 -21.40 0.82
N ALA A 139 14.38 -20.97 -0.31
CA ALA A 139 15.16 -20.33 -1.37
C ALA A 139 15.42 -18.84 -1.11
N ASN A 140 14.83 -18.24 -0.08
CA ASN A 140 14.85 -16.80 0.20
C ASN A 140 14.48 -15.95 -1.03
N THR A 141 13.52 -16.42 -1.82
CA THR A 141 13.11 -15.81 -3.10
C THR A 141 11.59 -15.72 -3.20
N MET A 142 11.13 -14.75 -3.99
CA MET A 142 9.71 -14.60 -4.27
C MET A 142 9.31 -15.52 -5.42
N ARG A 143 8.23 -16.29 -5.25
CA ARG A 143 7.65 -17.15 -6.28
C ARG A 143 6.26 -16.65 -6.66
N ARG A 144 5.92 -16.68 -7.95
CA ARG A 144 4.57 -16.35 -8.40
C ARG A 144 3.61 -17.41 -7.91
N VAL A 145 2.50 -17.00 -7.33
CA VAL A 145 1.38 -17.90 -7.05
C VAL A 145 0.63 -18.05 -8.36
N TYR A 146 0.74 -19.22 -8.98
CA TYR A 146 -0.13 -19.60 -10.08
C TYR A 146 -1.50 -19.90 -9.47
N GLU A 147 -2.40 -18.92 -9.50
CA GLU A 147 -3.82 -19.25 -9.39
C GLU A 147 -4.18 -20.03 -10.65
N PRO A 148 -4.71 -21.26 -10.54
CA PRO A 148 -5.30 -21.91 -11.70
C PRO A 148 -6.36 -20.97 -12.26
N GLU A 149 -6.43 -20.82 -13.59
CA GLU A 149 -7.50 -20.05 -14.22
C GLU A 149 -8.83 -20.51 -13.61
N SER A 150 -9.43 -19.66 -12.78
CA SER A 150 -10.71 -20.00 -12.18
C SER A 150 -11.67 -20.19 -13.35
N SER A 151 -12.18 -21.40 -13.49
CA SER A 151 -13.23 -21.77 -14.42
C SER A 151 -14.50 -20.99 -14.07
N ASN A 152 -14.54 -19.71 -14.43
CA ASN A 152 -15.74 -18.91 -14.28
C ASN A 152 -16.67 -19.22 -15.45
N VAL A 153 -17.51 -20.22 -15.18
CA VAL A 153 -18.83 -20.38 -15.75
C VAL A 153 -19.55 -19.04 -15.65
N SER A 154 -19.67 -18.36 -16.78
CA SER A 154 -20.76 -17.41 -17.03
C SER A 154 -21.19 -17.57 -18.49
N ARG A 155 -21.91 -18.66 -18.73
CA ARG A 155 -22.91 -18.74 -19.79
C ARG A 155 -24.00 -17.71 -19.44
N CYS A 156 -23.80 -16.46 -19.82
CA CYS A 156 -24.92 -15.56 -20.05
C CYS A 156 -25.32 -15.73 -21.52
N SER A 157 -26.29 -16.62 -21.71
CA SER A 157 -27.13 -16.73 -22.90
C SER A 157 -27.54 -15.34 -23.40
N SER A 158 -27.00 -14.93 -24.55
CA SER A 158 -27.64 -13.93 -25.39
C SER A 158 -28.95 -14.53 -25.90
N ILE A 159 -30.03 -14.28 -25.17
CA ILE A 159 -31.38 -14.40 -25.72
C ILE A 159 -31.45 -13.39 -26.86
N VAL A 160 -31.29 -13.86 -28.09
CA VAL A 160 -31.63 -13.09 -29.28
C VAL A 160 -33.16 -13.08 -29.36
N PRO A 161 -33.83 -11.93 -29.30
CA PRO A 161 -35.26 -11.90 -29.57
C PRO A 161 -35.45 -12.08 -31.07
N SER A 162 -36.08 -13.19 -31.45
CA SER A 162 -36.61 -13.44 -32.78
C SER A 162 -37.57 -12.31 -33.17
N LYS A 163 -37.18 -11.49 -34.15
CA LYS A 163 -38.15 -10.68 -34.91
C LYS A 163 -38.65 -11.53 -36.07
N LEU A 164 -39.92 -11.90 -35.99
CA LEU A 164 -40.74 -12.24 -37.13
C LEU A 164 -40.76 -11.05 -38.10
N ASN A 165 -40.54 -11.34 -39.38
CA ASN A 165 -41.27 -10.78 -40.52
C ASN A 165 -41.17 -11.78 -41.67
#